data_AF-A0A9J5YQ71-F1
#
_entry.id   AF-A0A9J5YQ71-F1
#
_cell.length_a   1.000
_cell.length_b   1.000
_cell.length_c   1.000
_cell.angle_alpha   90.00
_cell.angle_beta   90.00
_cell.angle_gamma   90.00
#
_symmetry.space_group_name_H-M   'P 1'
#
loop_
_entity.id
_entity.type
_entity.pdbx_description
1 polymer ?
#
loop_
_entity_poly.entity_id
_entity_poly.type
_entity_poly.pdbx_seq_one_letter_code
_entity_poly.pdbx_strand_id
1 'polypeptide(L)'
;MPPENLEIMKSLESWVSKNVLPLRMPVEKWPEQFKEEDRAIRQQVLGLSDEYFVMFVGNMLTENALPTYQTAINTIDGVHDQTGSSSCPWTIWTRA
;
A
#
# COMPACT_ATOMS: atom_id res chain seq x y z
N MET A 1 -15.16 -17.75 -5.34
CA MET A 1 -14.31 -18.73 -4.61
C MET A 1 -15.21 -19.81 -3.98
N PRO A 2 -14.78 -21.08 -3.82
CA PRO A 2 -15.57 -22.09 -3.10
C PRO A 2 -15.87 -21.67 -1.65
N PRO A 3 -17.04 -22.01 -1.07
CA PRO A 3 -17.42 -21.60 0.28
C PRO A 3 -16.44 -22.04 1.39
N GLU A 4 -15.83 -23.21 1.24
CA GLU A 4 -14.83 -23.73 2.17
C GLU A 4 -13.60 -22.81 2.30
N ASN A 5 -13.17 -22.19 1.21
CA ASN A 5 -12.04 -21.28 1.22
C ASN A 5 -12.39 -19.92 1.86
N LEU A 6 -13.65 -19.49 1.78
CA LEU A 6 -14.13 -18.30 2.49
C LEU A 6 -14.05 -18.50 4.01
N GLU A 7 -14.46 -19.67 4.50
CA GLU A 7 -14.34 -20.01 5.91
C GLU A 7 -12.89 -20.09 6.38
N ILE A 8 -11.96 -20.53 5.52
CA ILE A 8 -10.52 -20.46 5.81
C ILE A 8 -10.09 -19.00 6.00
N MET A 9 -10.43 -18.10 5.07
CA MET A 9 -10.06 -16.67 5.17
C MET A 9 -10.61 -16.03 6.44
N LYS A 10 -11.84 -16.37 6.81
CA LYS A 10 -12.46 -15.94 8.06
C LYS A 10 -11.75 -16.50 9.30
N SER A 11 -11.37 -17.78 9.29
CA SER A 11 -10.65 -18.41 10.40
C SER A 11 -9.26 -17.78 10.65
N LEU A 12 -8.66 -17.18 9.61
CA LEU A 12 -7.35 -16.54 9.68
C LEU A 12 -7.37 -15.12 10.25
N GLU A 13 -8.52 -14.49 10.45
CA GLU A 13 -8.60 -13.09 10.91
C GLU A 13 -7.83 -12.83 12.22
N SER A 14 -7.91 -13.76 13.18
CA SER A 14 -7.15 -13.65 14.45
C SER A 14 -5.64 -13.75 14.21
N TRP A 15 -5.23 -14.58 13.26
CA TRP A 15 -3.82 -14.72 12.89
C TRP A 15 -3.32 -13.46 12.17
N VAL A 16 -4.10 -12.90 11.24
CA VAL A 16 -3.77 -11.64 10.53
C VAL A 16 -3.60 -10.49 11.52
N SER A 17 -4.51 -10.40 12.48
CA SER A 17 -4.45 -9.37 13.53
C SER A 17 -3.15 -9.43 14.32
N LYS A 18 -2.64 -10.63 14.60
CA LYS A 18 -1.46 -10.86 15.43
C LYS A 18 -0.13 -10.84 14.66
N ASN A 19 -0.15 -11.18 13.37
CA ASN A 19 1.08 -11.44 12.61
C ASN A 19 1.27 -10.53 11.39
N VAL A 20 0.17 -10.03 10.80
CA VAL A 20 0.23 -9.20 9.59
C VAL A 20 0.10 -7.73 9.94
N LEU A 21 -0.94 -7.34 10.71
CA LEU A 21 -1.16 -5.94 11.08
C LEU A 21 0.03 -5.28 11.80
N PRO A 22 0.81 -5.98 12.66
CA PRO A 22 1.99 -5.38 13.29
C PRO A 22 3.15 -5.06 12.34
N LEU A 23 3.15 -5.59 11.10
CA LEU A 23 4.17 -5.26 10.09
C LEU A 23 3.98 -3.85 9.51
N ARG A 24 2.83 -3.23 9.73
CA ARG A 24 2.57 -1.86 9.33
C ARG A 24 3.43 -0.90 10.15
N MET A 25 4.11 0.01 9.47
CA MET A 25 4.75 1.14 10.15
C MET A 25 3.68 2.10 10.70
N PRO A 26 3.74 2.48 11.99
CA PRO A 26 2.88 3.54 12.53
C PRO A 26 3.06 4.84 11.74
N VAL A 27 1.95 5.55 11.49
CA VAL A 27 1.94 6.81 10.71
C VAL A 27 2.85 7.85 11.37
N GLU A 28 2.91 7.85 12.70
CA GLU A 28 3.71 8.78 13.50
C GLU A 28 5.23 8.55 13.36
N LYS A 29 5.67 7.43 12.77
CA LYS A 29 7.08 7.11 12.54
C LYS A 29 7.57 7.48 11.14
N TRP A 30 6.72 8.08 10.29
CA TRP A 30 7.17 8.57 8.99
C TRP A 30 8.09 9.79 9.19
N PRO A 31 9.27 9.85 8.55
CA PRO A 31 10.16 10.99 8.71
C PRO A 31 9.49 12.27 8.15
N GLU A 32 9.36 13.30 8.99
CA GLU A 32 9.01 14.68 8.60
C GLU A 32 10.14 15.37 7.79
N GLN A 33 10.86 14.63 6.97
CA GLN A 33 12.06 15.08 6.27
C GLN A 33 11.72 15.45 4.83
N PHE A 34 10.95 16.52 4.67
CA PHE A 34 10.90 17.29 3.43
C PHE A 34 11.11 18.77 3.79
N LYS A 35 12.35 19.09 4.17
CA LYS A 35 12.82 20.47 4.40
C LYS A 35 13.99 20.82 3.48
N GLU A 36 14.20 20.04 2.43
CA GLU A 36 15.27 20.28 1.47
C GLU A 36 14.79 21.32 0.47
N GLU A 37 15.56 22.40 0.31
CA GLU A 37 15.20 23.51 -0.57
C GLU A 37 15.18 23.04 -2.03
N ASP A 38 14.11 23.34 -2.80
CA ASP A 38 13.92 22.93 -4.21
C ASP A 38 15.16 23.10 -5.10
N ARG A 39 15.97 24.13 -4.81
CA ARG A 39 17.21 24.41 -5.55
C ARG A 39 18.27 23.33 -5.34
N ALA A 40 18.40 22.79 -4.13
CA ALA A 40 19.37 21.74 -3.82
C ALA A 40 19.03 20.43 -4.56
N ILE A 41 17.76 20.03 -4.54
CA ILE A 41 17.27 18.86 -5.27
C ILE A 41 17.52 19.02 -6.77
N ARG A 42 17.14 20.17 -7.35
CA ARG A 42 17.36 20.46 -8.78
C ARG A 42 18.82 20.39 -9.17
N GLN A 43 19.75 20.84 -8.31
CA GLN A 43 21.18 20.75 -8.58
C GLN A 43 21.70 19.31 -8.49
N GLN A 44 21.27 18.54 -7.49
CA GLN A 44 21.68 17.14 -7.32
C GLN A 44 21.27 16.28 -8.52
N VAL A 45 20.10 16.52 -9.10
CA VAL A 45 19.58 15.68 -10.18
C VAL A 45 20.16 16.01 -11.56
N LEU A 46 20.93 17.10 -11.73
CA LEU A 46 21.56 17.47 -13.02
C LEU A 46 22.58 16.43 -13.52
N GLY A 47 23.13 15.62 -12.63
CA GLY A 47 24.08 14.56 -12.97
C GLY A 47 23.45 13.22 -13.32
N LEU A 48 22.12 13.09 -13.24
CA LEU A 48 21.41 11.85 -13.54
C LEU A 48 21.12 11.73 -15.03
N SER A 49 21.18 10.50 -15.56
CA SER A 49 20.89 10.25 -16.97
C SER A 49 19.39 10.23 -17.26
N ASP A 50 19.02 10.44 -18.51
CA ASP A 50 17.63 10.39 -18.95
C ASP A 50 17.02 8.99 -18.74
N GLU A 51 17.80 7.91 -18.89
CA GLU A 51 17.34 6.55 -18.61
C GLU A 51 16.91 6.36 -17.16
N TYR A 52 17.62 7.00 -16.22
CA TYR A 52 17.23 7.00 -14.82
C TYR A 52 15.87 7.68 -14.63
N PHE A 53 15.65 8.82 -15.28
CA PHE A 53 14.37 9.52 -15.22
C PHE A 53 13.24 8.73 -15.87
N VAL A 54 13.48 8.03 -16.97
CA VAL A 54 12.48 7.15 -17.60
C VAL A 54 12.01 6.07 -16.61
N MET A 55 12.95 5.38 -15.95
CA MET A 55 12.62 4.41 -14.90
C MET A 55 11.89 5.06 -13.72
N PHE A 56 12.39 6.20 -13.25
CA PHE A 56 11.81 6.91 -12.11
C PHE A 56 10.37 7.36 -12.37
N VAL A 57 10.10 7.95 -13.54
CA VAL A 57 8.75 8.33 -13.96
C VAL A 57 7.87 7.10 -14.14
N GLY A 58 8.38 6.01 -14.70
CA GLY A 58 7.65 4.74 -14.80
C GLY A 58 7.21 4.21 -13.44
N ASN A 59 8.11 4.22 -12.45
CA ASN A 59 7.79 3.84 -11.08
C ASN A 59 6.75 4.79 -10.47
N MET A 60 6.93 6.10 -10.61
CA MET A 60 5.98 7.11 -10.10
C MET A 60 4.58 6.95 -10.69
N LEU A 61 4.46 6.66 -11.99
CA LEU A 61 3.18 6.39 -12.64
C LEU A 61 2.52 5.12 -12.11
N THR A 62 3.33 4.07 -11.90
CA THR A 62 2.87 2.80 -11.32
C THR A 62 2.35 3.02 -9.90
N GLU A 63 3.10 3.71 -9.04
CA GLU A 63 2.66 4.05 -7.67
C GLU A 63 1.41 4.94 -7.65
N ASN A 64 1.23 5.86 -8.61
CA ASN A 64 0.01 6.67 -8.71
C ASN A 64 -1.23 5.90 -9.16
N ALA A 65 -1.08 4.68 -9.68
CA ALA A 65 -2.19 3.77 -9.95
C ALA A 65 -2.73 3.07 -8.69
N LEU A 66 -2.35 3.54 -7.48
CA LEU A 66 -2.79 3.01 -6.20
C LEU A 66 -4.30 2.73 -6.08
N PRO A 67 -5.22 3.59 -6.57
CA PRO A 67 -6.66 3.29 -6.54
C PRO A 67 -7.02 1.98 -7.27
N THR A 68 -6.30 1.65 -8.35
CA THR A 68 -6.48 0.40 -9.09
C THR A 68 -6.01 -0.80 -8.26
N TYR A 69 -4.89 -0.69 -7.53
CA TYR A 69 -4.40 -1.78 -6.67
C TYR A 69 -5.35 -2.06 -5.51
N GLN A 70 -5.84 -1.03 -4.85
CA GLN A 70 -6.82 -1.19 -3.78
C GLN A 70 -8.13 -1.81 -4.30
N THR A 71 -8.59 -1.37 -5.48
CA THR A 71 -9.77 -1.97 -6.13
C THR A 71 -9.53 -3.45 -6.44
N ALA A 72 -8.36 -3.81 -6.98
CA ALA A 72 -8.03 -5.20 -7.28
C ALA A 72 -8.09 -6.08 -6.01
N ILE A 73 -7.54 -5.63 -4.89
CA ILE A 73 -7.64 -6.35 -3.60
C ILE A 73 -9.10 -6.48 -3.14
N ASN A 74 -9.90 -5.43 -3.31
CA ASN A 74 -11.33 -5.45 -2.98
C ASN A 74 -12.18 -6.32 -3.93
N THR A 75 -11.60 -6.92 -4.98
CA THR A 75 -12.27 -7.96 -5.77
C THR A 75 -11.97 -9.38 -5.28
N ILE A 76 -11.09 -9.54 -4.27
CA ILE A 76 -10.74 -10.85 -3.73
C ILE A 76 -11.80 -11.28 -2.72
N ASP A 77 -12.49 -12.36 -3.06
CA ASP A 77 -13.47 -13.03 -2.19
C ASP A 77 -12.89 -13.35 -0.80
N GLY A 78 -13.59 -12.95 0.26
CA GLY A 78 -13.25 -13.28 1.65
C GLY A 78 -12.34 -12.28 2.36
N VAL A 79 -11.84 -11.26 1.66
CA VAL A 79 -11.02 -10.18 2.24
C VAL A 79 -11.52 -8.78 1.91
N HIS A 80 -12.41 -8.65 0.93
CA HIS A 80 -12.87 -7.37 0.40
C HIS A 80 -13.61 -6.51 1.42
N ASP A 81 -13.43 -5.19 1.32
CA ASP A 81 -14.21 -4.25 2.12
C ASP A 81 -15.63 -4.09 1.56
N GLN A 82 -16.64 -4.51 2.33
CA GLN A 82 -18.04 -4.31 1.93
C GLN A 82 -18.60 -2.94 2.30
N THR A 83 -17.98 -2.23 3.26
CA THR A 83 -18.53 -0.99 3.84
C THR A 83 -17.62 0.21 3.64
N GLY A 84 -16.41 0.01 3.10
CA GLY A 84 -15.35 1.02 3.04
C GLY A 84 -14.73 1.34 4.41
N SER A 85 -15.18 0.66 5.47
CA SER A 85 -14.82 0.95 6.86
C SER A 85 -14.89 -0.28 7.77
N SER A 86 -14.98 -1.50 7.22
CA SER A 86 -15.10 -2.72 8.01
C SER A 86 -13.92 -2.86 8.99
N SER A 87 -14.22 -3.37 10.20
CA SER A 87 -13.24 -3.67 11.24
C SER A 87 -12.57 -5.03 11.06
N CYS A 88 -12.90 -5.78 9.99
CA CYS A 88 -12.22 -7.02 9.64
C CYS A 88 -10.70 -6.75 9.44
N PRO A 89 -9.81 -7.60 10.00
CA PRO A 89 -8.36 -7.42 9.91
C PRO A 89 -7.82 -7.35 8.47
N TRP A 90 -8.39 -8.14 7.56
CA TRP A 90 -8.05 -8.10 6.13
C TRP A 90 -8.34 -6.74 5.50
N THR A 91 -9.45 -6.15 5.91
CA THR A 91 -9.89 -4.85 5.43
C THR A 91 -9.08 -3.70 6.03
N ILE A 92 -8.75 -3.79 7.32
CA ILE A 92 -7.84 -2.84 7.97
C ILE A 92 -6.48 -2.82 7.26
N TRP A 93 -5.96 -3.99 6.88
CA TRP A 93 -4.74 -4.10 6.10
C TRP A 93 -4.86 -3.44 4.71
N THR A 94 -5.97 -3.64 4.01
CA THR A 94 -6.19 -3.10 2.65
C THR A 94 -6.31 -1.57 2.60
N ARG A 95 -6.77 -0.94 3.68
CA ARG A 95 -6.91 0.53 3.78
C ARG A 95 -5.68 1.22 4.37
N ALA A 96 -4.79 0.46 4.99
CA ALA A 96 -3.63 0.96 5.70
C ALA A 96 -2.52 1.37 4.73
#